data_AF-A0A7J0G5Q6-F1
#
_entry.id   AF-A0A7J0G5Q6-F1
#
_cell.length_a   1.000
_cell.length_b   1.000
_cell.length_c   1.000
_cell.angle_alpha   90.00
_cell.angle_beta   90.00
_cell.angle_gamma   90.00
#
_symmetry.space_group_name_H-M   'P 1'
#
loop_
_entity.id
_entity.type
_entity.pdbx_description
1 polymer ?
#
loop_
_entity_poly.entity_id
_entity_poly.type
_entity_poly.pdbx_seq_one_letter_code
_entity_poly.pdbx_strand_id
1 'polypeptide(L)'
;MVREENVNPAGCSGERMCSNYPQPVSEANRLEGQFWDAILCQINCRELNPPLHDIVYRSSSQEEDIRRHVFRWDLTPYQEVFENGFRARRQEGTRDVDYVNLYNYVHHGGRPLDSRRETTYVFISSTISSSWHPSVEPGTDITVFRYEIYAPGGIWVAQALGNRYQYPTQDEVCFVEGVARQYIRSAQTLRLVHERGSRYTRRERRNDTIIYNRYFNPQAQPQARIQILNPVTYYIDRETRQRQRLEVLYYPERERDKREVSNDPADWYAVDAANYESYINAAFRSSRRNEAYLFMNNKYVLLNYAPGTTDDRVVNGPLLICEGYPSLTDTTFAEHGIDCAFGSYKENEAFIFSGNLCALINYAPGTTDDKIIKGPMTIAAMFGFLKWTAFEKGVDAAFEATAKGEAYLFRGDLYALINYNDPHLIAIREIKQGFPSLKGTIFESGIEAAFASHRTDQAYIFKGDSYALINFAPGTTDDYIIGGVKKILPNWPSLVNILPVKNGGLDVNDHTKPQPDRDQDKDEL
;
A
#
# COMPACT_ATOMS: atom_id res chain seq x y z
N MET A 1 1.51 47.59 -21.33
CA MET A 1 2.32 47.13 -20.19
C MET A 1 1.40 46.40 -19.25
N VAL A 2 1.22 45.10 -19.47
CA VAL A 2 0.52 44.19 -18.57
C VAL A 2 1.55 43.10 -18.27
N ARG A 3 1.87 42.91 -16.99
CA ARG A 3 2.83 41.92 -16.53
C ARG A 3 2.20 40.55 -16.71
N GLU A 4 2.85 39.71 -17.51
CA GLU A 4 2.63 38.27 -17.54
C GLU A 4 3.09 37.68 -16.20
N GLU A 5 2.15 37.21 -15.40
CA GLU A 5 2.45 36.25 -14.34
C GLU A 5 2.69 34.89 -14.98
N ASN A 6 3.95 34.48 -14.97
CA ASN A 6 4.38 33.13 -15.31
C ASN A 6 3.67 32.14 -14.38
N VAL A 7 2.66 31.44 -14.91
CA VAL A 7 2.12 30.21 -14.32
C VAL A 7 3.23 29.16 -14.37
N ASN A 8 3.77 28.85 -13.20
CA ASN A 8 4.81 27.85 -12.99
C ASN A 8 4.22 26.45 -13.27
N PRO A 9 4.66 25.68 -14.28
CA PRO A 9 4.19 24.33 -14.50
C PRO A 9 5.04 23.37 -13.66
N ALA A 10 4.88 23.42 -12.33
CA ALA A 10 5.66 22.60 -11.41
C ALA A 10 4.78 22.07 -10.26
N GLY A 11 3.97 21.04 -10.57
CA GLY A 11 3.18 20.26 -9.61
C GLY A 11 3.85 18.95 -9.17
N CYS A 12 5.18 18.84 -9.26
CA CYS A 12 5.95 17.69 -8.77
C CYS A 12 6.61 17.99 -7.41
N SER A 13 5.84 18.47 -6.43
CA SER A 13 6.32 18.64 -5.04
C SER A 13 6.00 17.41 -4.19
N GLY A 14 6.49 16.25 -4.59
CA GLY A 14 6.54 15.05 -3.74
C GLY A 14 7.99 14.74 -3.39
N GLU A 15 8.24 14.17 -2.20
CA GLU A 15 9.55 13.75 -1.69
C GLU A 15 10.17 12.56 -2.47
N ARG A 16 10.16 12.63 -3.81
CA ARG A 16 10.82 11.64 -4.68
C ARG A 16 12.31 11.60 -4.35
N MET A 17 12.86 10.39 -4.27
CA MET A 17 14.30 10.16 -4.02
C MET A 17 14.85 10.85 -2.77
N CYS A 18 14.00 11.09 -1.78
CA CYS A 18 14.42 11.68 -0.51
C CYS A 18 14.69 10.62 0.57
N SER A 19 14.59 9.33 0.25
CA SER A 19 14.71 8.22 1.19
C SER A 19 16.06 8.18 1.90
N ASN A 20 17.16 8.62 1.28
CA ASN A 20 18.47 8.63 1.93
C ASN A 20 18.64 9.76 2.97
N TYR A 21 17.79 10.78 2.94
CA TYR A 21 17.99 11.94 3.79
C TYR A 21 17.22 11.85 5.09
N PRO A 22 17.83 12.29 6.21
CA PRO A 22 17.11 12.39 7.47
C PRO A 22 16.01 13.44 7.39
N GLN A 23 14.92 13.22 8.11
CA GLN A 23 13.88 14.21 8.29
C GLN A 23 14.29 15.26 9.36
N PRO A 24 13.86 16.53 9.24
CA PRO A 24 13.15 17.08 8.09
C PRO A 24 14.09 17.21 6.88
N VAL A 25 13.62 16.83 5.69
CA VAL A 25 14.44 16.91 4.47
C VAL A 25 14.74 18.39 4.16
N SER A 26 16.02 18.75 4.16
CA SER A 26 16.46 20.10 3.85
C SER A 26 16.23 20.47 2.38
N GLU A 27 16.19 21.76 2.06
CA GLU A 27 16.05 22.20 0.68
C GLU A 27 17.21 21.74 -0.22
N ALA A 28 18.43 21.71 0.32
CA ALA A 28 19.59 21.18 -0.41
C ALA A 28 19.40 19.69 -0.78
N ASN A 29 18.89 18.89 0.16
CA ASN A 29 18.62 17.48 -0.06
C ASN A 29 17.48 17.27 -1.08
N ARG A 30 16.47 18.16 -1.10
CA ARG A 30 15.41 18.13 -2.12
C ARG A 30 15.95 18.41 -3.52
N LEU A 31 16.86 19.38 -3.65
CA LEU A 31 17.52 19.68 -4.93
C LEU A 31 18.38 18.49 -5.41
N GLU A 32 19.06 17.80 -4.48
CA GLU A 32 19.80 16.59 -4.80
C GLU A 32 18.88 15.44 -5.23
N GLY A 33 17.73 15.26 -4.57
CA GLY A 33 16.70 14.31 -5.00
C GLY A 33 16.16 14.61 -6.41
N GLN A 34 15.92 15.88 -6.74
CA GLN A 34 15.50 16.29 -8.08
C GLN A 34 16.58 16.02 -9.14
N PHE A 35 17.85 16.20 -8.79
CA PHE A 35 18.97 15.88 -9.66
C PHE A 35 19.01 14.39 -10.00
N TRP A 36 18.84 13.52 -9.00
CA TRP A 36 18.74 12.07 -9.24
C TRP A 36 17.52 11.70 -10.10
N ASP A 37 16.38 12.38 -9.95
CA ASP A 37 15.16 12.09 -10.71
C ASP A 37 15.39 12.38 -12.19
N ALA A 38 16.05 13.50 -12.48
CA ALA A 38 16.45 13.88 -13.82
C ALA A 38 17.42 12.86 -14.44
N ILE A 39 18.43 12.39 -13.68
CA ILE A 39 19.37 11.38 -14.16
C ILE A 39 18.68 10.05 -14.46
N LEU A 40 17.84 9.54 -13.53
CA LEU A 40 17.12 8.29 -13.76
C LEU A 40 16.26 8.38 -15.01
N CYS A 41 15.49 9.46 -15.16
CA CYS A 41 14.64 9.66 -16.33
C CYS A 41 15.47 9.75 -17.63
N GLN A 42 16.60 10.46 -17.60
CA GLN A 42 17.48 10.57 -18.77
C GLN A 42 18.01 9.19 -19.19
N ILE A 43 18.59 8.42 -18.26
CA ILE A 43 19.18 7.13 -18.61
C ILE A 43 18.11 6.09 -18.94
N ASN A 44 17.10 5.92 -18.08
CA ASN A 44 16.15 4.81 -18.22
C ASN A 44 15.04 5.09 -19.24
N CYS A 45 14.58 6.34 -19.37
CA CYS A 45 13.45 6.66 -20.27
C CYS A 45 13.89 7.22 -21.63
N ARG A 46 15.17 7.55 -21.83
CA ARG A 46 15.66 8.10 -23.11
C ARG A 46 16.84 7.33 -23.71
N GLU A 47 17.80 6.90 -22.90
CA GLU A 47 19.03 6.26 -23.40
C GLU A 47 18.98 4.73 -23.39
N LEU A 48 18.26 4.14 -22.44
CA LEU A 48 18.04 2.70 -22.39
C LEU A 48 17.39 2.23 -23.70
N ASN A 49 17.82 1.08 -24.22
CA ASN A 49 17.27 0.51 -25.43
C ASN A 49 16.65 -0.87 -25.16
N PRO A 50 15.31 -1.04 -25.28
CA PRO A 50 14.33 0.02 -25.51
C PRO A 50 14.08 0.89 -24.26
N PRO A 51 13.66 2.15 -24.43
CA PRO A 51 13.44 3.06 -23.29
C PRO A 51 12.28 2.60 -22.39
N LEU A 52 12.34 2.94 -21.11
CA LEU A 52 11.17 2.87 -20.22
C LEU A 52 10.16 3.96 -20.60
N HIS A 53 8.86 3.69 -20.46
CA HIS A 53 7.84 4.71 -20.71
C HIS A 53 7.92 5.83 -19.67
N ASP A 54 8.06 5.47 -18.39
CA ASP A 54 8.22 6.40 -17.27
C ASP A 54 8.84 5.67 -16.06
N ILE A 55 9.39 6.42 -15.12
CA ILE A 55 9.70 5.90 -13.78
C ILE A 55 8.47 6.07 -12.91
N VAL A 56 7.90 4.94 -12.48
CA VAL A 56 6.68 4.94 -11.66
C VAL A 56 7.05 4.88 -10.19
N TYR A 57 6.70 5.93 -9.45
CA TYR A 57 6.92 5.99 -8.00
C TYR A 57 5.67 5.63 -7.20
N ARG A 58 5.89 5.20 -5.96
CA ARG A 58 4.88 5.17 -4.90
C ARG A 58 4.31 6.57 -4.69
N SER A 59 3.02 6.64 -4.38
CA SER A 59 2.35 7.91 -4.13
C SER A 59 2.78 8.49 -2.79
N SER A 60 3.39 9.68 -2.80
CA SER A 60 3.66 10.48 -1.59
C SER A 60 2.52 11.45 -1.25
N SER A 61 1.42 11.43 -1.99
CA SER A 61 0.26 12.25 -1.66
C SER A 61 -0.33 11.81 -0.33
N GLN A 62 -0.58 12.76 0.58
CA GLN A 62 -1.07 12.47 1.95
C GLN A 62 -0.19 11.47 2.73
N GLU A 63 1.12 11.41 2.42
CA GLU A 63 2.09 10.55 3.13
C GLU A 63 1.87 9.04 2.92
N GLU A 64 1.13 8.66 1.87
CA GLU A 64 0.72 7.27 1.64
C GLU A 64 1.89 6.29 1.41
N ASP A 65 3.04 6.75 0.93
CA ASP A 65 4.25 5.94 0.78
C ASP A 65 4.93 5.66 2.12
N ILE A 66 5.04 6.66 3.00
CA ILE A 66 5.61 6.49 4.35
C ILE A 66 4.63 5.91 5.37
N ARG A 67 3.36 5.70 5.00
CA ARG A 67 2.38 4.96 5.81
C ARG A 67 2.42 3.46 5.59
N ARG A 68 2.90 2.98 4.43
CA ARG A 68 2.89 1.55 4.07
C ARG A 68 4.30 0.99 4.04
N HIS A 69 4.50 -0.14 4.71
CA HIS A 69 5.82 -0.75 4.78
C HIS A 69 6.22 -1.43 3.46
N VAL A 70 7.53 -1.57 3.31
CA VAL A 70 8.20 -2.54 2.45
C VAL A 70 9.22 -3.31 3.28
N PHE A 71 9.60 -4.51 2.83
CA PHE A 71 10.55 -5.36 3.50
C PHE A 71 11.87 -5.43 2.73
N ARG A 72 12.98 -5.40 3.45
CA ARG A 72 14.31 -5.68 2.88
C ARG A 72 14.95 -6.86 3.58
N TRP A 73 15.49 -7.79 2.80
CA TRP A 73 16.29 -8.90 3.28
C TRP A 73 17.77 -8.58 3.10
N ASP A 74 18.56 -8.64 4.18
CA ASP A 74 19.97 -8.26 4.15
C ASP A 74 20.83 -9.11 5.10
N LEU A 75 22.10 -9.29 4.74
CA LEU A 75 23.11 -9.91 5.62
C LEU A 75 23.70 -8.94 6.65
N THR A 76 23.53 -7.64 6.42
CA THR A 76 24.02 -6.58 7.33
C THR A 76 23.26 -6.65 8.66
N PRO A 77 23.93 -6.70 9.82
CA PRO A 77 23.28 -6.72 11.13
C PRO A 77 22.51 -5.43 11.46
N TYR A 78 21.46 -5.57 12.27
CA TYR A 78 20.56 -4.46 12.60
C TYR A 78 21.27 -3.31 13.32
N GLN A 79 22.36 -3.56 14.04
CA GLN A 79 23.14 -2.54 14.71
C GLN A 79 23.72 -1.53 13.71
N GLU A 80 24.34 -2.03 12.63
CA GLU A 80 24.94 -1.18 11.58
C GLU A 80 23.85 -0.43 10.81
N VAL A 81 22.75 -1.13 10.46
CA VAL A 81 21.64 -0.55 9.69
C VAL A 81 20.88 0.51 10.49
N PHE A 82 20.58 0.26 11.77
CA PHE A 82 19.86 1.23 12.59
C PHE A 82 20.70 2.47 12.92
N GLU A 83 22.04 2.34 12.94
CA GLU A 83 22.92 3.49 13.13
C GLU A 83 23.06 4.36 11.88
N ASN A 84 23.17 3.73 10.71
CA ASN A 84 23.65 4.39 9.49
C ASN A 84 22.62 4.45 8.35
N GLY A 85 21.55 3.66 8.42
CA GLY A 85 20.66 3.40 7.31
C GLY A 85 21.26 2.45 6.27
N PHE A 86 20.56 2.28 5.15
CA PHE A 86 21.08 1.61 3.95
C PHE A 86 21.70 2.63 3.00
N ARG A 87 22.83 2.28 2.37
CA ARG A 87 23.50 3.13 1.37
C ARG A 87 24.10 2.28 0.25
N ALA A 88 23.93 2.71 -0.99
CA ALA A 88 24.53 2.14 -2.16
C ALA A 88 25.98 2.66 -2.29
N ARG A 89 26.94 1.87 -1.83
CA ARG A 89 28.37 2.21 -1.89
C ARG A 89 28.89 1.97 -3.31
N ARG A 90 29.02 3.02 -4.11
CA ARG A 90 29.45 2.89 -5.52
C ARG A 90 30.83 2.25 -5.63
N GLN A 91 30.91 1.16 -6.39
CA GLN A 91 32.17 0.51 -6.73
C GLN A 91 33.00 1.40 -7.68
N GLU A 92 34.31 1.50 -7.42
CA GLU A 92 35.24 2.22 -8.28
C GLU A 92 35.20 1.70 -9.73
N GLY A 93 35.23 2.61 -10.71
CA GLY A 93 35.22 2.27 -12.14
C GLY A 93 33.82 1.97 -12.72
N THR A 94 32.77 1.92 -11.91
CA THR A 94 31.39 1.78 -12.43
C THR A 94 31.01 3.01 -13.26
N ARG A 95 30.52 2.83 -14.49
CA ARG A 95 30.04 3.96 -15.33
C ARG A 95 28.69 4.47 -14.83
N ASP A 96 28.42 5.77 -14.97
CA ASP A 96 27.14 6.35 -14.54
C ASP A 96 25.93 5.65 -15.18
N VAL A 97 26.04 5.35 -16.48
CA VAL A 97 24.99 4.66 -17.25
C VAL A 97 24.68 3.27 -16.73
N ASP A 98 25.66 2.56 -16.17
CA ASP A 98 25.45 1.23 -15.57
C ASP A 98 24.89 1.38 -14.16
N TYR A 99 25.42 2.36 -13.41
CA TYR A 99 25.08 2.64 -12.02
C TYR A 99 23.61 2.96 -11.81
N VAL A 100 22.96 3.61 -12.79
CA VAL A 100 21.57 4.05 -12.68
C VAL A 100 20.60 3.24 -13.56
N ASN A 101 21.05 2.16 -14.18
CA ASN A 101 20.23 1.34 -15.07
C ASN A 101 19.32 0.39 -14.28
N LEU A 102 18.03 0.75 -14.17
CA LEU A 102 17.04 0.00 -13.41
C LEU A 102 16.79 -1.38 -14.01
N TYR A 103 16.68 -1.49 -15.34
CA TYR A 103 16.45 -2.78 -16.00
C TYR A 103 17.60 -3.75 -15.72
N ASN A 104 18.84 -3.27 -15.84
CA ASN A 104 20.03 -4.07 -15.58
C ASN A 104 20.12 -4.48 -14.10
N TYR A 105 19.87 -3.55 -13.18
CA TYR A 105 19.85 -3.84 -11.74
C TYR A 105 18.91 -5.00 -11.39
N VAL A 106 17.67 -4.94 -11.88
CA VAL A 106 16.63 -5.92 -11.53
C VAL A 106 16.99 -7.33 -11.99
N HIS A 107 17.69 -7.48 -13.11
CA HIS A 107 18.00 -8.78 -13.70
C HIS A 107 19.42 -9.29 -13.38
N HIS A 108 20.31 -8.45 -12.83
CA HIS A 108 21.72 -8.83 -12.62
C HIS A 108 22.31 -8.35 -11.28
N GLY A 109 21.53 -7.67 -10.43
CA GLY A 109 22.01 -7.10 -9.16
C GLY A 109 22.42 -8.13 -8.10
N GLY A 110 21.97 -9.40 -8.23
CA GLY A 110 22.28 -10.49 -7.30
C GLY A 110 21.56 -10.42 -5.95
N ARG A 111 21.39 -11.58 -5.27
CA ARG A 111 20.67 -11.74 -3.99
C ARG A 111 21.26 -12.92 -3.18
N PRO A 112 21.09 -13.00 -1.83
CA PRO A 112 20.63 -11.94 -0.93
C PRO A 112 21.63 -10.79 -0.89
N LEU A 113 21.13 -9.58 -0.68
CA LEU A 113 21.96 -8.38 -0.68
C LEU A 113 22.79 -8.28 0.60
N ASP A 114 24.05 -7.87 0.44
CA ASP A 114 24.97 -7.53 1.54
C ASP A 114 25.32 -6.05 1.44
N SER A 115 24.60 -5.19 2.17
CA SER A 115 24.76 -3.72 2.08
C SER A 115 26.12 -3.20 2.55
N ARG A 116 26.99 -4.06 3.10
CA ARG A 116 28.36 -3.68 3.46
C ARG A 116 29.28 -3.60 2.24
N ARG A 117 28.92 -4.30 1.15
CA ARG A 117 29.74 -4.41 -0.06
C ARG A 117 29.54 -3.21 -0.98
N GLU A 118 30.55 -2.93 -1.79
CA GLU A 118 30.41 -2.02 -2.91
C GLU A 118 29.45 -2.61 -3.97
N THR A 119 28.78 -1.74 -4.70
CA THR A 119 27.76 -2.08 -5.69
C THR A 119 27.98 -1.29 -6.98
N THR A 120 27.66 -1.94 -8.09
CA THR A 120 27.61 -1.33 -9.41
C THR A 120 26.27 -0.66 -9.72
N TYR A 121 25.36 -0.55 -8.74
CA TYR A 121 24.04 0.06 -8.91
C TYR A 121 23.65 0.96 -7.74
N VAL A 122 22.88 2.01 -8.04
CA VAL A 122 22.42 3.04 -7.08
C VAL A 122 21.23 2.58 -6.23
N PHE A 123 20.66 1.40 -6.49
CA PHE A 123 19.37 1.01 -5.93
C PHE A 123 19.48 0.18 -4.64
N ILE A 124 18.60 0.49 -3.69
CA ILE A 124 18.30 -0.31 -2.50
C ILE A 124 16.97 -1.02 -2.74
N SER A 125 17.03 -2.30 -3.11
CA SER A 125 15.85 -3.15 -3.31
C SER A 125 15.12 -3.48 -2.01
N SER A 126 13.80 -3.57 -2.11
CA SER A 126 12.86 -4.06 -1.11
C SER A 126 11.69 -4.75 -1.81
N THR A 127 10.83 -5.41 -1.05
CA THR A 127 9.65 -6.13 -1.53
C THR A 127 8.43 -5.65 -0.75
N ILE A 128 7.25 -5.56 -1.37
CA ILE A 128 6.02 -5.42 -0.59
C ILE A 128 5.53 -6.74 0.00
N SER A 129 5.98 -7.87 -0.54
CA SER A 129 5.52 -9.20 -0.14
C SER A 129 6.08 -9.56 1.23
N SER A 130 5.18 -9.75 2.19
CA SER A 130 5.52 -10.29 3.51
C SER A 130 5.97 -11.75 3.46
N SER A 131 5.56 -12.48 2.42
CA SER A 131 5.83 -13.91 2.25
C SER A 131 7.14 -14.17 1.50
N TRP A 132 7.53 -13.29 0.56
CA TRP A 132 8.76 -13.42 -0.22
C TRP A 132 10.03 -13.44 0.65
N HIS A 133 11.01 -14.24 0.23
CA HIS A 133 12.36 -14.26 0.78
C HIS A 133 13.36 -14.66 -0.32
N PRO A 134 14.65 -14.25 -0.22
CA PRO A 134 15.63 -14.62 -1.22
C PRO A 134 15.92 -16.13 -1.17
N SER A 135 16.22 -16.69 -2.34
CA SER A 135 16.78 -18.04 -2.46
C SER A 135 18.28 -18.03 -2.16
N VAL A 136 18.79 -19.14 -1.62
CA VAL A 136 20.21 -19.34 -1.31
C VAL A 136 20.70 -20.64 -1.95
N GLU A 137 22.01 -20.80 -2.12
CA GLU A 137 22.60 -21.99 -2.75
C GLU A 137 22.30 -23.29 -1.97
N PRO A 138 22.19 -24.45 -2.64
CA PRO A 138 22.03 -25.74 -1.97
C PRO A 138 23.15 -26.06 -0.97
N GLY A 139 22.78 -26.47 0.23
CA GLY A 139 23.68 -26.69 1.37
C GLY A 139 23.91 -25.46 2.24
N THR A 140 23.26 -24.33 1.94
CA THR A 140 23.39 -23.10 2.72
C THR A 140 22.49 -23.12 3.94
N ASP A 141 23.05 -22.66 5.06
CA ASP A 141 22.35 -22.34 6.30
C ASP A 141 22.91 -21.01 6.83
N ILE A 142 22.14 -19.95 6.67
CA ILE A 142 22.57 -18.60 7.01
C ILE A 142 21.55 -17.87 7.85
N THR A 143 22.06 -17.00 8.72
CA THR A 143 21.24 -16.02 9.43
C THR A 143 21.16 -14.74 8.61
N VAL A 144 19.95 -14.23 8.46
CA VAL A 144 19.65 -13.01 7.69
C VAL A 144 18.70 -12.12 8.49
N PHE A 145 18.67 -10.83 8.15
CA PHE A 145 17.77 -9.88 8.77
C PHE A 145 16.71 -9.44 7.77
N ARG A 146 15.45 -9.38 8.24
CA ARG A 146 14.37 -8.73 7.50
C ARG A 146 14.02 -7.41 8.16
N TYR A 147 14.15 -6.33 7.41
CA TYR A 147 13.87 -4.97 7.85
C TYR A 147 12.52 -4.50 7.36
N GLU A 148 11.79 -3.80 8.21
CA GLU A 148 10.53 -3.14 7.86
C GLU A 148 10.78 -1.64 7.68
N ILE A 149 10.47 -1.12 6.49
CA ILE A 149 10.87 0.21 6.03
C ILE A 149 9.64 1.03 5.61
N TYR A 150 9.58 2.28 6.08
CA TYR A 150 8.56 3.28 5.78
C TYR A 150 9.23 4.53 5.20
N ALA A 151 9.74 4.43 3.97
CA ALA A 151 10.54 5.45 3.31
C ALA A 151 9.82 6.08 2.12
N PRO A 152 10.02 7.39 1.86
CA PRO A 152 9.38 8.07 0.76
C PRO A 152 10.04 7.74 -0.58
N GLY A 153 9.31 7.94 -1.69
CA GLY A 153 9.90 8.00 -3.02
C GLY A 153 10.43 6.68 -3.59
N GLY A 154 9.92 5.54 -3.13
CA GLY A 154 10.24 4.22 -3.70
C GLY A 154 9.67 4.05 -5.13
N ILE A 155 10.44 3.43 -6.02
CA ILE A 155 10.06 3.11 -7.40
C ILE A 155 9.30 1.79 -7.41
N TRP A 156 8.10 1.75 -7.99
CA TRP A 156 7.37 0.53 -8.30
C TRP A 156 7.99 -0.15 -9.52
N VAL A 157 8.87 -1.12 -9.31
CA VAL A 157 9.67 -1.73 -10.39
C VAL A 157 8.78 -2.42 -11.41
N ALA A 158 7.79 -3.19 -10.96
CA ALA A 158 6.82 -3.87 -11.83
C ALA A 158 6.09 -2.88 -12.76
N GLN A 159 5.81 -1.67 -12.27
CA GLN A 159 5.09 -0.64 -13.03
C GLN A 159 6.01 0.14 -13.97
N ALA A 160 7.26 0.40 -13.57
CA ALA A 160 8.24 1.07 -14.41
C ALA A 160 8.71 0.18 -15.58
N LEU A 161 8.91 -1.12 -15.34
CA LEU A 161 9.38 -2.08 -16.34
C LEU A 161 8.22 -2.69 -17.16
N GLY A 162 7.01 -2.76 -16.61
CA GLY A 162 5.85 -3.39 -17.24
C GLY A 162 6.13 -4.85 -17.57
N ASN A 163 5.84 -5.27 -18.81
CA ASN A 163 6.05 -6.64 -19.28
C ASN A 163 7.52 -7.11 -19.26
N ARG A 164 8.47 -6.20 -18.98
CA ARG A 164 9.89 -6.54 -18.83
C ARG A 164 10.27 -6.97 -17.42
N TYR A 165 9.36 -6.87 -16.45
CA TYR A 165 9.59 -7.37 -15.10
C TYR A 165 9.26 -8.86 -15.02
N GLN A 166 10.21 -9.67 -14.52
CA GLN A 166 10.10 -11.14 -14.52
C GLN A 166 9.91 -11.75 -13.12
N TYR A 167 9.84 -10.93 -12.08
CA TYR A 167 9.85 -11.37 -10.67
C TYR A 167 8.56 -10.96 -9.92
N PRO A 168 7.36 -11.31 -10.42
CA PRO A 168 6.10 -10.79 -9.89
C PRO A 168 5.86 -11.11 -8.41
N THR A 169 6.40 -12.22 -7.89
CA THR A 169 6.23 -12.64 -6.49
C THR A 169 7.00 -11.78 -5.49
N GLN A 170 8.04 -11.09 -5.96
CA GLN A 170 8.76 -10.12 -5.14
C GLN A 170 8.04 -8.77 -5.10
N ASP A 171 7.35 -8.37 -6.17
CA ASP A 171 6.73 -7.05 -6.33
C ASP A 171 7.63 -5.91 -5.77
N GLU A 172 8.77 -5.77 -6.44
CA GLU A 172 9.92 -5.01 -5.96
C GLU A 172 9.68 -3.49 -5.89
N VAL A 173 10.15 -2.90 -4.80
CA VAL A 173 10.25 -1.45 -4.61
C VAL A 173 11.72 -1.07 -4.43
N CYS A 174 12.23 -0.18 -5.27
CA CYS A 174 13.61 0.30 -5.19
C CYS A 174 13.69 1.72 -4.65
N PHE A 175 14.61 1.96 -3.74
CA PHE A 175 15.02 3.30 -3.31
C PHE A 175 16.34 3.68 -3.95
N VAL A 176 16.55 4.97 -4.18
CA VAL A 176 17.73 5.49 -4.88
C VAL A 176 18.72 6.01 -3.87
N GLU A 177 19.97 5.63 -4.07
CA GLU A 177 21.15 5.94 -3.26
C GLU A 177 21.11 5.30 -1.86
N GLY A 178 19.98 5.36 -1.14
CA GLY A 178 19.93 4.92 0.23
C GLY A 178 18.56 5.01 0.89
N VAL A 179 18.50 4.52 2.12
CA VAL A 179 17.37 4.68 3.04
C VAL A 179 17.92 5.09 4.40
N ALA A 180 17.58 6.30 4.83
CA ALA A 180 17.97 6.85 6.12
C ALA A 180 17.39 6.02 7.26
N ARG A 181 18.15 5.90 8.35
CA ARG A 181 17.74 5.14 9.54
C ARG A 181 16.37 5.54 10.10
N GLN A 182 15.96 6.79 9.94
CA GLN A 182 14.68 7.31 10.44
C GLN A 182 13.46 6.65 9.77
N TYR A 183 13.64 6.03 8.61
CA TYR A 183 12.59 5.31 7.90
C TYR A 183 12.59 3.80 8.15
N ILE A 184 13.56 3.28 8.91
CA ILE A 184 13.69 1.85 9.19
C ILE A 184 13.10 1.59 10.58
N ARG A 185 11.93 0.95 10.65
CA ARG A 185 11.19 0.79 11.91
C ARG A 185 11.73 -0.34 12.76
N SER A 186 11.91 -1.50 12.13
CA SER A 186 12.17 -2.73 12.85
C SER A 186 13.01 -3.72 12.04
N ALA A 187 13.54 -4.73 12.73
CA ALA A 187 14.23 -5.86 12.16
C ALA A 187 13.78 -7.16 12.85
N GLN A 188 13.73 -8.24 12.07
CA GLN A 188 13.57 -9.60 12.58
C GLN A 188 14.78 -10.45 12.18
N THR A 189 15.22 -11.33 13.06
CA THR A 189 16.31 -12.26 12.79
C THR A 189 15.74 -13.59 12.31
N LEU A 190 16.12 -13.97 11.09
CA LEU A 190 15.62 -15.17 10.43
C LEU A 190 16.79 -16.05 9.97
N ARG A 191 16.44 -17.28 9.62
CA ARG A 191 17.35 -18.27 9.05
C ARG A 191 16.84 -18.68 7.69
N LEU A 192 17.72 -18.69 6.69
CA LEU A 192 17.45 -19.29 5.38
C LEU A 192 18.23 -20.60 5.28
N VAL A 193 17.50 -21.68 5.00
CA VAL A 193 18.04 -23.03 4.95
C VAL A 193 17.70 -23.65 3.60
N HIS A 194 18.70 -24.03 2.84
CA HIS A 194 18.54 -24.84 1.63
C HIS A 194 19.29 -26.15 1.83
N GLU A 195 18.59 -27.22 2.19
CA GLU A 195 19.21 -28.54 2.35
C GLU A 195 19.63 -29.13 0.99
N ARG A 196 20.77 -29.82 0.93
CA ARG A 196 21.18 -30.53 -0.29
C ARG A 196 20.12 -31.56 -0.68
N GLY A 197 19.56 -31.43 -1.88
CA GLY A 197 18.46 -32.29 -2.36
C GLY A 197 17.06 -31.76 -2.09
N SER A 198 16.91 -30.70 -1.28
CA SER A 198 15.70 -29.87 -1.31
C SER A 198 15.66 -29.12 -2.64
N ARG A 199 14.47 -28.79 -3.11
CA ARG A 199 14.27 -27.92 -4.27
C ARG A 199 14.20 -26.44 -3.88
N TYR A 200 14.01 -26.15 -2.60
CA TYR A 200 13.62 -24.81 -2.15
C TYR A 200 14.38 -24.39 -0.91
N THR A 201 14.61 -23.08 -0.82
CA THR A 201 15.05 -22.40 0.38
C THR A 201 13.87 -22.32 1.35
N ARG A 202 14.09 -22.70 2.61
CA ARG A 202 13.12 -22.53 3.69
C ARG A 202 13.52 -21.36 4.56
N ARG A 203 12.54 -20.56 4.96
CA ARG A 203 12.68 -19.52 5.97
C ARG A 203 12.20 -20.01 7.33
N GLU A 204 12.99 -19.72 8.36
CA GLU A 204 12.66 -20.00 9.77
C GLU A 204 12.90 -18.74 10.62
N ARG A 205 11.97 -18.45 11.53
CA ARG A 205 12.24 -17.47 12.60
C ARG A 205 13.33 -18.02 13.51
N ARG A 206 14.35 -17.23 13.83
CA ARG A 206 15.35 -17.61 14.84
C ARG A 206 14.79 -17.48 16.26
N ASN A 207 13.93 -16.47 16.45
CA ASN A 207 13.23 -16.18 17.70
C ASN A 207 11.90 -15.50 17.37
N ASP A 208 11.01 -15.44 18.36
CA ASP A 208 9.70 -14.78 18.24
C ASP A 208 9.80 -13.31 18.67
N THR A 209 10.87 -12.63 18.25
CA THR A 209 11.16 -11.24 18.62
C THR A 209 11.10 -10.30 17.41
N ILE A 210 10.83 -9.03 17.70
CA ILE A 210 10.97 -7.90 16.78
C ILE A 210 11.83 -6.83 17.44
N ILE A 211 12.86 -6.39 16.73
CA ILE A 211 13.84 -5.43 17.25
C ILE A 211 13.48 -4.06 16.68
N TYR A 212 13.11 -3.13 17.54
CA TYR A 212 12.72 -1.78 17.18
C TYR A 212 13.89 -0.81 17.16
N ASN A 213 13.94 0.00 16.10
CA ASN A 213 14.89 1.08 15.96
C ASN A 213 14.38 2.34 16.68
N ARG A 214 15.04 2.77 17.75
CA ARG A 214 14.69 4.02 18.46
C ARG A 214 14.94 5.28 17.64
N TYR A 215 15.69 5.20 16.54
CA TYR A 215 15.88 6.32 15.63
C TYR A 215 14.73 6.48 14.62
N PHE A 216 13.75 5.56 14.60
CA PHE A 216 12.62 5.62 13.69
C PHE A 216 11.76 6.87 13.94
N ASN A 217 11.66 7.73 12.93
CA ASN A 217 10.88 8.96 12.93
C ASN A 217 10.64 9.44 11.49
N PRO A 218 9.63 8.88 10.80
CA PRO A 218 9.46 9.07 9.36
C PRO A 218 8.99 10.48 8.94
N GLN A 219 8.68 11.40 9.87
CA GLN A 219 8.11 12.72 9.56
C GLN A 219 8.62 13.83 10.48
N ALA A 220 9.92 13.82 10.82
CA ALA A 220 10.52 14.58 11.93
C ALA A 220 9.95 15.99 12.18
N GLN A 221 8.88 16.08 12.99
CA GLN A 221 8.38 17.25 13.72
C GLN A 221 7.46 16.80 14.87
N PRO A 222 7.29 17.58 15.95
CA PRO A 222 6.83 17.04 17.24
C PRO A 222 5.30 16.89 17.42
N GLN A 223 4.47 17.06 16.39
CA GLN A 223 3.01 17.21 16.61
C GLN A 223 2.10 16.24 15.85
N ALA A 224 2.57 15.53 14.82
CA ALA A 224 1.77 14.49 14.16
C ALA A 224 2.56 13.19 14.11
N ARG A 225 2.13 12.19 14.88
CA ARG A 225 2.59 10.82 14.69
C ARG A 225 1.89 10.29 13.45
N ILE A 226 2.63 10.05 12.36
CA ILE A 226 2.05 9.40 11.17
C ILE A 226 1.49 8.04 11.57
N GLN A 227 0.23 7.80 11.22
CA GLN A 227 -0.37 6.49 11.32
C GLN A 227 0.18 5.56 10.24
N ILE A 228 1.19 4.77 10.59
CA ILE A 228 1.65 3.66 9.77
C ILE A 228 0.59 2.55 9.74
N LEU A 229 0.48 1.86 8.62
CA LEU A 229 -0.53 0.82 8.36
C LEU A 229 0.08 -0.57 8.47
N ASN A 230 -0.69 -1.50 9.04
CA ASN A 230 -0.35 -2.91 9.17
C ASN A 230 1.08 -3.21 9.69
N PRO A 231 1.61 -2.51 10.72
CA PRO A 231 2.94 -2.79 11.23
C PRO A 231 3.08 -4.24 11.71
N VAL A 232 4.20 -4.89 11.39
CA VAL A 232 4.49 -6.24 11.87
C VAL A 232 4.43 -6.26 13.40
N THR A 233 3.53 -7.08 13.94
CA THR A 233 3.25 -7.14 15.38
C THR A 233 3.03 -8.57 15.87
N TYR A 234 2.48 -9.42 15.00
CA TYR A 234 2.07 -10.77 15.34
C TYR A 234 2.70 -11.81 14.42
N TYR A 235 2.76 -13.04 14.88
CA TYR A 235 3.07 -14.21 14.06
C TYR A 235 2.00 -15.28 14.26
N ILE A 236 1.93 -16.24 13.33
CA ILE A 236 1.18 -17.47 13.54
C ILE A 236 2.13 -18.52 14.13
N ASP A 237 1.81 -18.97 15.33
CA ASP A 237 2.53 -20.05 15.99
C ASP A 237 2.34 -21.37 15.23
N ARG A 238 3.44 -22.07 14.96
CA ARG A 238 3.41 -23.25 14.07
C ARG A 238 2.68 -24.43 14.72
N GLU A 239 2.76 -24.56 16.04
CA GLU A 239 2.20 -25.71 16.77
C GLU A 239 0.71 -25.52 17.06
N THR A 240 0.36 -24.36 17.60
CA THR A 240 -1.01 -24.03 18.02
C THR A 240 -1.86 -23.47 16.89
N ARG A 241 -1.24 -23.01 15.79
CA ARG A 241 -1.89 -22.25 14.70
C ARG A 241 -2.61 -20.99 15.20
N GLN A 242 -2.25 -20.50 16.38
CA GLN A 242 -2.83 -19.29 16.96
C GLN A 242 -1.95 -18.08 16.65
N ARG A 243 -2.62 -16.93 16.57
CA ARG A 243 -1.95 -15.64 16.46
C ARG A 243 -1.32 -15.28 17.80
N GLN A 244 0.00 -15.08 17.80
CA GLN A 244 0.80 -14.69 18.96
C GLN A 244 1.47 -13.34 18.70
N ARG A 245 1.74 -12.57 19.76
CA ARG A 245 2.43 -11.28 19.67
C ARG A 245 3.94 -11.50 19.72
N LEU A 246 4.69 -10.82 18.84
CA LEU A 246 6.15 -10.84 18.88
C LEU A 246 6.65 -10.10 20.13
N GLU A 247 7.68 -10.64 20.77
CA GLU A 247 8.39 -9.98 21.86
C GLU A 247 9.15 -8.76 21.34
N VAL A 248 9.00 -7.63 22.02
CA VAL A 248 9.53 -6.34 21.60
C VAL A 248 10.89 -6.10 22.26
N LEU A 249 11.93 -5.98 21.44
CA LEU A 249 13.27 -5.53 21.83
C LEU A 249 13.55 -4.14 21.26
N TYR A 250 14.46 -3.38 21.86
CA TYR A 250 14.79 -2.02 21.43
C TYR A 250 16.28 -1.85 21.18
N TYR A 251 16.62 -1.12 20.11
CA TYR A 251 17.99 -0.71 19.81
C TYR A 251 18.08 0.82 19.55
N PRO A 252 19.08 1.52 20.12
CA PRO A 252 19.97 1.03 21.17
C PRO A 252 19.21 0.69 22.45
N GLU A 253 19.74 -0.26 23.22
CA GLU A 253 19.26 -0.55 24.56
C GLU A 253 19.51 0.68 25.45
N ARG A 254 18.53 1.02 26.29
CA ARG A 254 18.67 2.06 27.32
C ARG A 254 18.19 1.47 28.64
N GLU A 255 18.94 1.70 29.72
CA GLU A 255 18.44 1.45 31.07
C GLU A 255 17.25 2.38 31.32
N ARG A 256 16.05 1.82 31.46
CA ARG A 256 14.85 2.59 31.84
C ARG A 256 14.81 2.73 33.35
N ASP A 257 14.78 3.97 33.85
CA ASP A 257 14.30 4.23 35.19
C ASP A 257 12.80 3.90 35.27
N LYS A 258 12.42 3.02 36.21
CA LYS A 258 11.08 2.41 36.34
C LYS A 258 9.91 3.38 36.59
N ARG A 259 10.10 4.70 36.47
CA ARG A 259 9.13 5.74 36.85
C ARG A 259 8.84 6.81 35.80
N GLU A 260 9.43 6.76 34.60
CA GLU A 260 9.13 7.75 33.56
C GLU A 260 8.09 7.23 32.56
N VAL A 261 7.03 8.02 32.34
CA VAL A 261 6.14 7.84 31.19
C VAL A 261 6.93 8.27 29.96
N SER A 262 7.32 7.30 29.13
CA SER A 262 8.13 7.58 27.95
C SER A 262 7.32 8.34 26.90
N ASN A 263 7.77 9.56 26.58
CA ASN A 263 7.31 10.33 25.43
C ASN A 263 8.13 10.02 24.15
N ASP A 264 8.94 8.95 24.15
CA ASP A 264 9.75 8.52 23.00
C ASP A 264 8.83 8.16 21.82
N PRO A 265 8.93 8.84 20.65
CA PRO A 265 8.19 8.47 19.45
C PRO A 265 8.35 6.98 19.08
N ALA A 266 9.51 6.39 19.36
CA ALA A 266 9.76 4.98 19.09
C ALA A 266 8.84 4.05 19.88
N ASP A 267 8.44 4.43 21.10
CA ASP A 267 7.53 3.61 21.91
C ASP A 267 6.11 3.59 21.34
N TRP A 268 5.66 4.73 20.80
CA TRP A 268 4.39 4.79 20.07
C TRP A 268 4.42 3.90 18.83
N TYR A 269 5.48 3.99 18.01
CA TYR A 269 5.61 3.16 16.82
C TYR A 269 5.81 1.67 17.12
N ALA A 270 6.29 1.32 18.31
CA ALA A 270 6.46 -0.07 18.73
C ALA A 270 5.17 -0.73 19.24
N VAL A 271 4.33 0.02 19.94
CA VAL A 271 3.17 -0.55 20.64
C VAL A 271 1.86 0.07 20.17
N ASP A 272 1.75 1.39 20.22
CA ASP A 272 0.47 2.09 20.05
C ASP A 272 0.04 2.19 18.59
N ALA A 273 0.98 2.31 17.64
CA ALA A 273 0.70 2.33 16.22
C ALA A 273 -0.08 1.07 15.77
N ALA A 274 0.20 -0.09 16.38
CA ALA A 274 -0.51 -1.34 16.12
C ALA A 274 -1.92 -1.39 16.74
N ASN A 275 -2.20 -0.54 17.73
CA ASN A 275 -3.47 -0.50 18.45
C ASN A 275 -4.50 0.43 17.80
N TYR A 276 -4.09 1.22 16.81
CA TYR A 276 -4.98 2.10 16.06
C TYR A 276 -6.15 1.30 15.46
N GLU A 277 -7.32 1.92 15.48
CA GLU A 277 -8.58 1.32 15.08
C GLU A 277 -8.93 1.77 13.67
N SER A 278 -9.02 0.80 12.76
CA SER A 278 -9.45 1.02 11.39
C SER A 278 -10.90 0.52 11.23
N TYR A 279 -11.71 1.32 10.55
CA TYR A 279 -13.05 0.94 10.12
C TYR A 279 -13.00 0.49 8.66
N ILE A 280 -13.90 0.98 7.81
CA ILE A 280 -14.04 0.52 6.43
C ILE A 280 -13.22 1.44 5.53
N ASN A 281 -12.22 0.90 4.84
CA ASN A 281 -11.35 1.62 3.90
C ASN A 281 -11.88 1.56 2.46
N ALA A 282 -12.64 0.54 2.10
CA ALA A 282 -13.26 0.47 0.78
C ALA A 282 -14.51 -0.40 0.82
N ALA A 283 -15.39 -0.22 -0.16
CA ALA A 283 -16.52 -1.11 -0.33
C ALA A 283 -16.95 -1.18 -1.79
N PHE A 284 -17.58 -2.29 -2.19
CA PHE A 284 -18.34 -2.33 -3.43
C PHE A 284 -19.54 -3.28 -3.34
N ARG A 285 -20.56 -2.99 -4.15
CA ARG A 285 -21.77 -3.79 -4.27
C ARG A 285 -21.49 -5.07 -5.07
N SER A 286 -21.86 -6.22 -4.52
CA SER A 286 -21.84 -7.50 -5.24
C SER A 286 -22.95 -7.54 -6.30
N SER A 287 -22.78 -8.35 -7.34
CA SER A 287 -23.84 -8.74 -8.28
C SER A 287 -24.94 -9.57 -7.59
N ARG A 288 -24.59 -10.23 -6.47
CA ARG A 288 -25.54 -10.96 -5.64
C ARG A 288 -26.38 -10.00 -4.82
N ARG A 289 -27.70 -10.21 -4.88
CA ARG A 289 -28.68 -9.31 -4.28
C ARG A 289 -28.42 -9.06 -2.79
N ASN A 290 -28.37 -7.78 -2.43
CA ASN A 290 -28.14 -7.27 -1.08
C ASN A 290 -26.79 -7.68 -0.48
N GLU A 291 -25.82 -8.13 -1.28
CA GLU A 291 -24.47 -8.39 -0.83
C GLU A 291 -23.51 -7.25 -1.17
N ALA A 292 -22.56 -6.98 -0.29
CA ALA A 292 -21.49 -6.01 -0.48
C ALA A 292 -20.19 -6.53 0.15
N TYR A 293 -19.07 -6.22 -0.50
CA TYR A 293 -17.74 -6.47 0.04
C TYR A 293 -17.27 -5.21 0.75
N LEU A 294 -16.80 -5.36 1.99
CA LEU A 294 -16.21 -4.27 2.79
C LEU A 294 -14.75 -4.64 3.08
N PHE A 295 -13.84 -3.70 2.87
CA PHE A 295 -12.40 -3.87 3.10
C PHE A 295 -11.95 -3.03 4.29
N MET A 296 -11.15 -3.65 5.17
CA MET A 296 -10.58 -3.03 6.36
C MET A 296 -9.13 -3.52 6.48
N ASN A 297 -8.17 -2.61 6.35
CA ASN A 297 -6.75 -2.94 6.22
C ASN A 297 -6.52 -3.96 5.08
N ASN A 298 -5.76 -5.03 5.34
CA ASN A 298 -5.54 -6.12 4.38
C ASN A 298 -6.58 -7.26 4.48
N LYS A 299 -7.75 -6.96 5.05
CA LYS A 299 -8.85 -7.91 5.25
C LYS A 299 -10.12 -7.45 4.58
N TYR A 300 -11.05 -8.38 4.42
CA TYR A 300 -12.38 -8.06 3.94
C TYR A 300 -13.45 -8.94 4.59
N VAL A 301 -14.70 -8.47 4.50
CA VAL A 301 -15.91 -9.25 4.80
C VAL A 301 -16.86 -9.17 3.60
N LEU A 302 -17.55 -10.28 3.33
CA LEU A 302 -18.74 -10.29 2.48
C LEU A 302 -19.96 -10.22 3.37
N LEU A 303 -20.78 -9.20 3.16
CA LEU A 303 -21.91 -8.89 4.01
C LEU A 303 -23.20 -8.92 3.20
N ASN A 304 -24.24 -9.57 3.74
CA ASN A 304 -25.61 -9.26 3.33
C ASN A 304 -26.12 -8.12 4.19
N TYR A 305 -26.32 -6.94 3.60
CA TYR A 305 -26.58 -5.71 4.35
C TYR A 305 -28.06 -5.39 4.56
N ALA A 306 -28.97 -6.31 4.19
CA ALA A 306 -30.40 -6.26 4.50
C ALA A 306 -31.03 -4.85 4.46
N PRO A 307 -31.03 -4.15 3.30
CA PRO A 307 -31.33 -2.73 3.23
C PRO A 307 -32.70 -2.40 3.81
N GLY A 308 -32.75 -1.36 4.65
CA GLY A 308 -33.96 -0.91 5.34
C GLY A 308 -34.30 -1.66 6.63
N THR A 309 -33.45 -2.59 7.06
CA THR A 309 -33.57 -3.33 8.32
C THR A 309 -32.20 -3.38 9.01
N THR A 310 -32.13 -3.95 10.22
CA THR A 310 -30.87 -4.26 10.93
C THR A 310 -30.60 -5.77 10.96
N ASP A 311 -31.18 -6.52 10.02
CA ASP A 311 -31.02 -7.98 9.91
C ASP A 311 -29.80 -8.33 9.03
N ASP A 312 -28.79 -7.45 9.00
CA ASP A 312 -27.55 -7.69 8.28
C ASP A 312 -26.81 -8.90 8.86
N ARG A 313 -26.10 -9.61 7.99
CA ARG A 313 -25.33 -10.78 8.38
C ARG A 313 -24.06 -10.91 7.57
N VAL A 314 -22.99 -11.32 8.25
CA VAL A 314 -21.74 -11.70 7.61
C VAL A 314 -21.97 -13.01 6.85
N VAL A 315 -21.75 -12.96 5.54
CA VAL A 315 -21.85 -14.12 4.64
C VAL A 315 -20.51 -14.85 4.59
N ASN A 316 -19.40 -14.12 4.58
CA ASN A 316 -18.05 -14.68 4.64
C ASN A 316 -17.07 -13.70 5.30
N GLY A 317 -16.04 -14.25 5.95
CA GLY A 317 -14.98 -13.49 6.62
C GLY A 317 -15.25 -13.14 8.09
N PRO A 318 -14.36 -12.33 8.70
CA PRO A 318 -13.26 -11.60 8.05
C PRO A 318 -12.13 -12.53 7.57
N LEU A 319 -11.67 -12.34 6.33
CA LEU A 319 -10.53 -13.06 5.74
C LEU A 319 -9.44 -12.08 5.32
N LEU A 320 -8.19 -12.55 5.21
CA LEU A 320 -7.17 -11.80 4.47
C LEU A 320 -7.59 -11.69 2.99
N ILE A 321 -7.23 -10.59 2.33
CA ILE A 321 -7.58 -10.39 0.92
C ILE A 321 -6.95 -11.50 0.06
N CYS A 322 -5.70 -11.89 0.30
CA CYS A 322 -5.05 -12.99 -0.45
C CYS A 322 -5.71 -14.37 -0.26
N GLU A 323 -6.40 -14.61 0.85
CA GLU A 323 -7.11 -15.88 1.09
C GLU A 323 -8.42 -15.94 0.30
N GLY A 324 -9.13 -14.80 0.21
CA GLY A 324 -10.39 -14.71 -0.53
C GLY A 324 -10.24 -14.42 -2.02
N TYR A 325 -9.11 -13.83 -2.40
CA TYR A 325 -8.77 -13.43 -3.77
C TYR A 325 -7.38 -13.96 -4.15
N PRO A 326 -7.22 -15.28 -4.43
CA PRO A 326 -5.96 -15.84 -4.87
C PRO A 326 -5.27 -15.08 -6.01
N SER A 327 -6.01 -14.44 -6.92
CA SER A 327 -5.41 -13.66 -8.02
C SER A 327 -4.73 -12.35 -7.57
N LEU A 328 -5.01 -11.89 -6.34
CA LEU A 328 -4.40 -10.70 -5.74
C LEU A 328 -3.20 -11.03 -4.84
N THR A 329 -2.87 -12.31 -4.66
CA THR A 329 -1.66 -12.72 -3.91
C THR A 329 -0.41 -12.09 -4.53
N ASP A 330 0.54 -11.67 -3.70
CA ASP A 330 1.78 -10.99 -4.11
C ASP A 330 1.53 -9.68 -4.87
N THR A 331 0.45 -8.97 -4.53
CA THR A 331 0.18 -7.62 -5.05
C THR A 331 -0.05 -6.64 -3.90
N THR A 332 0.10 -5.34 -4.18
CA THR A 332 -0.22 -4.28 -3.21
C THR A 332 -1.64 -4.40 -2.64
N PHE A 333 -2.61 -4.90 -3.41
CA PHE A 333 -3.99 -5.03 -2.95
C PHE A 333 -4.15 -6.04 -1.81
N ALA A 334 -3.37 -7.12 -1.83
CA ALA A 334 -3.39 -8.11 -0.77
C ALA A 334 -2.49 -7.75 0.42
N GLU A 335 -1.32 -7.16 0.16
CA GLU A 335 -0.34 -6.85 1.21
C GLU A 335 -0.69 -5.55 1.95
N HIS A 336 -0.95 -4.48 1.20
CA HIS A 336 -1.29 -3.17 1.77
C HIS A 336 -2.79 -2.99 2.02
N GLY A 337 -3.64 -3.74 1.31
CA GLY A 337 -5.09 -3.64 1.38
C GLY A 337 -5.70 -2.86 0.22
N ILE A 338 -7.03 -2.91 0.11
CA ILE A 338 -7.80 -2.13 -0.86
C ILE A 338 -8.35 -0.89 -0.15
N ASP A 339 -7.98 0.29 -0.65
CA ASP A 339 -8.30 1.60 -0.05
C ASP A 339 -9.37 2.40 -0.81
N CYS A 340 -9.81 1.91 -1.96
CA CYS A 340 -11.03 2.34 -2.62
C CYS A 340 -11.50 1.23 -3.56
N ALA A 341 -12.81 1.13 -3.78
CA ALA A 341 -13.38 0.23 -4.77
C ALA A 341 -14.73 0.72 -5.26
N PHE A 342 -15.16 0.26 -6.44
CA PHE A 342 -16.53 0.36 -6.90
C PHE A 342 -16.88 -0.76 -7.88
N GLY A 343 -18.16 -1.13 -7.93
CA GLY A 343 -18.67 -2.14 -8.86
C GLY A 343 -18.72 -1.62 -10.29
N SER A 344 -18.64 -2.53 -11.25
CA SER A 344 -18.87 -2.24 -12.67
C SER A 344 -20.29 -2.64 -13.07
N TYR A 345 -20.79 -2.03 -14.15
CA TYR A 345 -22.08 -2.37 -14.75
C TYR A 345 -22.06 -3.78 -15.34
N LYS A 346 -20.86 -4.32 -15.60
CA LYS A 346 -20.66 -5.72 -15.97
C LYS A 346 -20.72 -6.59 -14.74
N GLU A 347 -21.50 -7.67 -14.83
CA GLU A 347 -21.64 -8.61 -13.72
C GLU A 347 -20.29 -9.15 -13.25
N ASN A 348 -20.14 -9.24 -11.92
CA ASN A 348 -18.96 -9.79 -11.26
C ASN A 348 -17.66 -9.02 -11.46
N GLU A 349 -17.71 -7.80 -12.01
CA GLU A 349 -16.54 -6.95 -12.19
C GLU A 349 -16.52 -5.79 -11.18
N ALA A 350 -15.32 -5.43 -10.71
CA ALA A 350 -15.11 -4.28 -9.84
C ALA A 350 -13.76 -3.63 -10.11
N PHE A 351 -13.69 -2.32 -9.95
CA PHE A 351 -12.42 -1.61 -9.86
C PHE A 351 -11.97 -1.55 -8.40
N ILE A 352 -10.71 -1.85 -8.16
CA ILE A 352 -10.06 -1.81 -6.84
C ILE A 352 -8.83 -0.91 -6.91
N PHE A 353 -8.51 -0.25 -5.80
CA PHE A 353 -7.42 0.72 -5.67
C PHE A 353 -6.56 0.39 -4.45
N SER A 354 -5.27 0.72 -4.54
CA SER A 354 -4.31 0.75 -3.43
C SER A 354 -3.29 1.85 -3.74
N GLY A 355 -3.36 2.96 -3.02
CA GLY A 355 -2.56 4.15 -3.27
C GLY A 355 -2.81 4.71 -4.68
N ASN A 356 -1.76 4.84 -5.50
CA ASN A 356 -1.87 5.28 -6.89
C ASN A 356 -2.06 4.14 -7.91
N LEU A 357 -2.22 2.89 -7.45
CA LEU A 357 -2.44 1.74 -8.32
C LEU A 357 -3.91 1.32 -8.30
N CYS A 358 -4.36 0.76 -9.41
CA CYS A 358 -5.69 0.20 -9.55
C CYS A 358 -5.71 -1.00 -10.49
N ALA A 359 -6.76 -1.81 -10.35
CA ALA A 359 -7.03 -2.96 -11.21
C ALA A 359 -8.53 -3.11 -11.44
N LEU A 360 -8.89 -3.63 -12.61
CA LEU A 360 -10.21 -4.17 -12.87
C LEU A 360 -10.14 -5.68 -12.61
N ILE A 361 -10.99 -6.18 -11.72
CA ILE A 361 -11.04 -7.59 -11.35
C ILE A 361 -12.39 -8.21 -11.73
N ASN A 362 -12.38 -9.52 -11.94
CA ASN A 362 -13.57 -10.35 -11.77
C ASN A 362 -13.49 -10.97 -10.37
N TYR A 363 -14.46 -10.69 -9.50
CA TYR A 363 -14.45 -11.17 -8.11
C TYR A 363 -15.16 -12.51 -7.90
N ALA A 364 -15.68 -13.16 -8.97
CA ALA A 364 -16.22 -14.52 -8.99
C ALA A 364 -17.01 -14.92 -7.71
N PRO A 365 -18.16 -14.26 -7.42
CA PRO A 365 -18.77 -14.35 -6.11
C PRO A 365 -19.19 -15.77 -5.76
N GLY A 366 -18.78 -16.22 -4.56
CA GLY A 366 -19.02 -17.56 -4.03
C GLY A 366 -18.06 -18.64 -4.51
N THR A 367 -17.01 -18.28 -5.25
CA THR A 367 -15.86 -19.14 -5.55
C THR A 367 -14.55 -18.43 -5.21
N THR A 368 -13.41 -19.07 -5.49
CA THR A 368 -12.06 -18.48 -5.38
C THR A 368 -11.37 -18.40 -6.75
N ASP A 369 -12.18 -18.33 -7.82
CA ASP A 369 -11.70 -18.25 -9.22
C ASP A 369 -11.65 -16.79 -9.70
N ASP A 370 -11.36 -15.88 -8.79
CA ASP A 370 -11.18 -14.46 -9.10
C ASP A 370 -9.99 -14.26 -10.05
N LYS A 371 -10.01 -13.16 -10.79
CA LYS A 371 -8.94 -12.82 -11.72
C LYS A 371 -8.79 -11.32 -11.87
N ILE A 372 -7.55 -10.88 -12.04
CA ILE A 372 -7.26 -9.55 -12.56
C ILE A 372 -7.54 -9.55 -14.07
N ILE A 373 -8.49 -8.71 -14.50
CA ILE A 373 -8.85 -8.52 -15.91
C ILE A 373 -7.89 -7.52 -16.57
N LYS A 374 -7.59 -6.44 -15.85
CA LYS A 374 -6.71 -5.36 -16.33
C LYS A 374 -5.98 -4.72 -15.16
N GLY A 375 -4.68 -4.47 -15.34
CA GLY A 375 -3.80 -3.99 -14.28
C GLY A 375 -3.05 -5.15 -13.61
N PRO A 376 -2.40 -4.92 -12.45
CA PRO A 376 -2.31 -3.65 -11.72
C PRO A 376 -1.60 -2.56 -12.55
N MET A 377 -2.10 -1.32 -12.52
CA MET A 377 -1.48 -0.17 -13.19
C MET A 377 -1.80 1.14 -12.47
N THR A 378 -1.11 2.23 -12.81
CA THR A 378 -1.43 3.54 -12.22
C THR A 378 -2.84 4.01 -12.59
N ILE A 379 -3.44 4.84 -11.75
CA ILE A 379 -4.77 5.43 -12.02
C ILE A 379 -4.75 6.20 -13.34
N ALA A 380 -3.70 6.96 -13.63
CA ALA A 380 -3.56 7.67 -14.91
C ALA A 380 -3.43 6.73 -16.13
N ALA A 381 -2.86 5.53 -15.97
CA ALA A 381 -2.82 4.55 -17.05
C ALA A 381 -4.18 3.87 -17.27
N MET A 382 -4.93 3.61 -16.20
CA MET A 382 -6.28 3.05 -16.29
C MET A 382 -7.30 4.06 -16.82
N PHE A 383 -7.25 5.28 -16.30
CA PHE A 383 -8.16 6.40 -16.54
C PHE A 383 -7.36 7.61 -17.00
N GLY A 384 -6.99 7.66 -18.29
CA GLY A 384 -6.15 8.73 -18.86
C GLY A 384 -6.68 10.15 -18.63
N PHE A 385 -7.99 10.31 -18.53
CA PHE A 385 -8.66 11.59 -18.26
C PHE A 385 -8.53 12.06 -16.79
N LEU A 386 -8.02 11.23 -15.87
CA LEU A 386 -7.71 11.64 -14.49
C LEU A 386 -6.26 12.12 -14.33
N LYS A 387 -5.44 12.04 -15.36
CA LYS A 387 -4.08 12.59 -15.35
C LYS A 387 -4.11 14.10 -15.09
N TRP A 388 -3.21 14.59 -14.25
CA TRP A 388 -3.13 15.98 -13.80
C TRP A 388 -4.31 16.47 -12.95
N THR A 389 -5.18 15.57 -12.51
CA THR A 389 -6.26 15.89 -11.58
C THR A 389 -5.86 15.52 -10.15
N ALA A 390 -6.66 15.96 -9.18
CA ALA A 390 -6.50 15.51 -7.80
C ALA A 390 -6.55 13.99 -7.68
N PHE A 391 -7.21 13.24 -8.57
CA PHE A 391 -7.42 11.79 -8.48
C PHE A 391 -6.29 10.92 -9.01
N GLU A 392 -5.31 11.49 -9.73
CA GLU A 392 -4.20 10.76 -10.35
C GLU A 392 -3.40 9.90 -9.34
N LYS A 393 -3.29 10.38 -8.11
CA LYS A 393 -2.39 9.82 -7.08
C LYS A 393 -3.12 8.99 -6.02
N GLY A 394 -4.39 8.61 -6.25
CA GLY A 394 -5.25 7.94 -5.27
C GLY A 394 -6.71 8.41 -5.28
N VAL A 395 -7.59 7.60 -4.71
CA VAL A 395 -9.03 7.84 -4.57
C VAL A 395 -9.42 7.37 -3.16
N ASP A 396 -10.18 8.16 -2.42
CA ASP A 396 -10.53 7.87 -1.03
C ASP A 396 -11.77 6.96 -0.94
N ALA A 397 -12.73 7.15 -1.84
CA ALA A 397 -13.93 6.30 -1.92
C ALA A 397 -14.55 6.37 -3.32
N ALA A 398 -15.35 5.38 -3.68
CA ALA A 398 -16.12 5.43 -4.91
C ALA A 398 -17.42 4.64 -4.82
N PHE A 399 -18.40 4.98 -5.66
CA PHE A 399 -19.56 4.13 -5.88
C PHE A 399 -20.08 4.28 -7.31
N GLU A 400 -20.73 3.21 -7.80
CA GLU A 400 -21.35 3.17 -9.12
C GLU A 400 -22.64 4.01 -9.13
N ALA A 401 -22.78 4.90 -10.11
CA ALA A 401 -24.02 5.64 -10.33
C ALA A 401 -25.11 4.71 -10.90
N THR A 402 -26.37 5.16 -10.90
CA THR A 402 -27.46 4.41 -11.56
C THR A 402 -27.41 4.56 -13.08
N ALA A 403 -26.80 5.64 -13.59
CA ALA A 403 -26.49 5.79 -15.00
C ALA A 403 -25.41 4.78 -15.44
N LYS A 404 -25.63 4.16 -16.60
CA LYS A 404 -24.79 3.06 -17.07
C LYS A 404 -23.35 3.50 -17.30
N GLY A 405 -22.42 2.80 -16.65
CA GLY A 405 -20.99 3.05 -16.82
C GLY A 405 -20.50 4.30 -16.11
N GLU A 406 -21.34 4.95 -15.30
CA GLU A 406 -20.95 6.13 -14.53
C GLU A 406 -20.57 5.76 -13.08
N ALA A 407 -19.61 6.49 -12.52
CA ALA A 407 -19.20 6.32 -11.13
C ALA A 407 -18.80 7.66 -10.50
N TYR A 408 -19.09 7.79 -9.20
CA TYR A 408 -18.59 8.88 -8.37
C TYR A 408 -17.32 8.43 -7.66
N LEU A 409 -16.24 9.19 -7.80
CA LEU A 409 -14.97 9.00 -7.11
C LEU A 409 -14.77 10.19 -6.17
N PHE A 410 -14.29 9.96 -4.95
CA PHE A 410 -14.08 10.99 -3.93
C PHE A 410 -12.60 11.08 -3.57
N ARG A 411 -12.11 12.30 -3.37
CA ARG A 411 -10.77 12.56 -2.83
C ARG A 411 -10.72 13.90 -2.10
N GLY A 412 -10.40 13.88 -0.82
CA GLY A 412 -10.51 15.06 0.04
C GLY A 412 -11.93 15.62 0.00
N ASP A 413 -12.08 16.92 -0.19
CA ASP A 413 -13.36 17.61 -0.33
C ASP A 413 -13.90 17.64 -1.77
N LEU A 414 -13.26 16.93 -2.71
CA LEU A 414 -13.65 16.85 -4.11
C LEU A 414 -14.32 15.52 -4.45
N TYR A 415 -15.18 15.54 -5.47
CA TYR A 415 -15.62 14.36 -6.19
C TYR A 415 -15.44 14.52 -7.70
N ALA A 416 -15.22 13.41 -8.39
CA ALA A 416 -15.28 13.28 -9.82
C ALA A 416 -16.46 12.39 -10.22
N LEU A 417 -17.26 12.83 -11.18
CA LEU A 417 -18.19 11.96 -11.91
C LEU A 417 -17.52 11.55 -13.21
N ILE A 418 -17.39 10.25 -13.44
CA ILE A 418 -16.70 9.69 -14.61
C ILE A 418 -17.64 8.77 -15.36
N ASN A 419 -17.37 8.55 -16.64
CA ASN A 419 -17.83 7.36 -17.34
C ASN A 419 -16.64 6.43 -17.58
N TYR A 420 -16.70 5.20 -17.06
CA TYR A 420 -15.63 4.20 -17.19
C TYR A 420 -15.90 3.21 -18.34
N ASN A 421 -17.09 3.21 -18.92
CA ASN A 421 -17.43 2.38 -20.07
C ASN A 421 -17.15 3.10 -21.41
N ASP A 422 -17.54 4.36 -21.51
CA ASP A 422 -17.10 5.31 -22.52
C ASP A 422 -16.09 6.25 -21.85
N PRO A 423 -14.78 5.95 -21.87
CA PRO A 423 -13.83 6.52 -20.92
C PRO A 423 -13.66 8.05 -21.03
N HIS A 424 -14.36 8.80 -20.18
CA HIS A 424 -14.21 10.26 -20.07
C HIS A 424 -14.58 10.80 -18.69
N LEU A 425 -14.08 12.00 -18.41
CA LEU A 425 -14.44 12.78 -17.22
C LEU A 425 -15.72 13.57 -17.50
N ILE A 426 -16.74 13.43 -16.65
CA ILE A 426 -17.99 14.19 -16.76
C ILE A 426 -17.89 15.50 -15.96
N ALA A 427 -17.43 15.43 -14.70
CA ALA A 427 -17.26 16.61 -13.86
C ALA A 427 -16.27 16.38 -12.71
N ILE A 428 -15.64 17.45 -12.23
CA ILE A 428 -14.97 17.52 -10.91
C ILE A 428 -15.56 18.71 -10.16
N ARG A 429 -16.03 18.51 -8.93
CA ARG A 429 -16.60 19.56 -8.07
C ARG A 429 -16.31 19.28 -6.61
N GLU A 430 -16.54 20.26 -5.75
CA GLU A 430 -16.56 20.05 -4.30
C GLU A 430 -17.76 19.17 -3.91
N ILE A 431 -17.60 18.33 -2.90
CA ILE A 431 -18.65 17.44 -2.38
C ILE A 431 -19.90 18.24 -2.02
N LYS A 432 -19.76 19.32 -1.25
CA LYS A 432 -20.89 20.18 -0.84
C LYS A 432 -21.66 20.85 -1.98
N GLN A 433 -21.07 20.92 -3.19
CA GLN A 433 -21.73 21.49 -4.37
C GLN A 433 -22.52 20.42 -5.13
N GLY A 434 -21.99 19.20 -5.24
CA GLY A 434 -22.68 18.08 -5.90
C GLY A 434 -23.66 17.34 -5.01
N PHE A 435 -23.46 17.41 -3.69
CA PHE A 435 -24.27 16.78 -2.67
C PHE A 435 -24.62 17.79 -1.55
N PRO A 436 -25.50 18.79 -1.79
CA PRO A 436 -25.85 19.77 -0.76
C PRO A 436 -26.35 19.18 0.56
N SER A 437 -26.90 17.96 0.56
CA SER A 437 -27.32 17.29 1.79
C SER A 437 -26.16 16.94 2.73
N LEU A 438 -24.92 16.86 2.21
CA LEU A 438 -23.72 16.56 2.99
C LEU A 438 -23.09 17.81 3.62
N LYS A 439 -23.54 19.02 3.28
CA LYS A 439 -23.03 20.27 3.83
C LYS A 439 -23.24 20.34 5.34
N GLY A 440 -22.19 20.70 6.08
CA GLY A 440 -22.19 20.74 7.55
C GLY A 440 -22.10 19.37 8.23
N THR A 441 -21.95 18.29 7.47
CA THR A 441 -21.73 16.94 7.99
C THR A 441 -20.24 16.58 8.00
N ILE A 442 -19.90 15.46 8.64
CA ILE A 442 -18.53 14.92 8.61
C ILE A 442 -18.06 14.56 7.20
N PHE A 443 -18.97 14.34 6.25
CA PHE A 443 -18.68 13.93 4.88
C PHE A 443 -18.35 15.08 3.94
N GLU A 444 -18.61 16.33 4.33
CA GLU A 444 -18.29 17.52 3.51
C GLU A 444 -16.80 17.61 3.17
N SER A 445 -15.94 17.16 4.08
CA SER A 445 -14.47 17.18 3.94
C SER A 445 -13.88 15.86 3.45
N GLY A 446 -14.71 14.94 2.95
CA GLY A 446 -14.28 13.68 2.36
C GLY A 446 -14.95 12.45 2.95
N ILE A 447 -14.79 11.35 2.23
CA ILE A 447 -15.46 10.05 2.44
C ILE A 447 -14.38 8.97 2.37
N GLU A 448 -14.36 8.06 3.36
CA GLU A 448 -13.31 7.03 3.49
C GLU A 448 -13.68 5.71 2.81
N ALA A 449 -14.97 5.43 2.61
CA ALA A 449 -15.44 4.33 1.79
C ALA A 449 -16.87 4.60 1.33
N ALA A 450 -17.28 4.00 0.22
CA ALA A 450 -18.65 4.07 -0.24
C ALA A 450 -19.03 2.83 -1.05
N PHE A 451 -20.32 2.53 -1.14
CA PHE A 451 -20.84 1.60 -2.14
C PHE A 451 -22.30 1.90 -2.49
N ALA A 452 -22.69 1.58 -3.73
CA ALA A 452 -24.07 1.72 -4.19
C ALA A 452 -24.97 0.62 -3.60
N SER A 453 -26.18 0.97 -3.20
CA SER A 453 -27.19 0.01 -2.76
C SER A 453 -27.77 -0.76 -3.96
N HIS A 454 -28.42 -1.89 -3.70
CA HIS A 454 -29.27 -2.60 -4.66
C HIS A 454 -30.61 -1.88 -4.84
N ARG A 455 -30.93 -0.92 -3.95
CA ARG A 455 -32.03 0.02 -4.12
C ARG A 455 -31.56 1.15 -5.02
N THR A 456 -32.39 1.52 -5.99
CA THR A 456 -32.13 2.57 -6.98
C THR A 456 -31.76 3.88 -6.30
N ASP A 457 -30.76 4.57 -6.85
CA ASP A 457 -30.31 5.90 -6.42
C ASP A 457 -29.94 5.98 -4.93
N GLN A 458 -29.55 4.86 -4.31
CA GLN A 458 -29.10 4.84 -2.91
C GLN A 458 -27.64 4.42 -2.81
N ALA A 459 -26.89 5.05 -1.91
CA ALA A 459 -25.51 4.68 -1.61
C ALA A 459 -25.23 4.80 -0.11
N TYR A 460 -24.34 3.95 0.39
CA TYR A 460 -23.78 4.07 1.73
C TYR A 460 -22.42 4.73 1.65
N ILE A 461 -22.18 5.73 2.50
CA ILE A 461 -20.90 6.43 2.63
C ILE A 461 -20.40 6.31 4.08
N PHE A 462 -19.11 6.11 4.27
CA PHE A 462 -18.47 5.81 5.55
C PHE A 462 -17.34 6.79 5.86
N LYS A 463 -17.19 7.13 7.15
CA LYS A 463 -16.08 7.93 7.68
C LYS A 463 -15.91 7.66 9.17
N GLY A 464 -14.76 7.11 9.55
CA GLY A 464 -14.49 6.63 10.90
C GLY A 464 -15.54 5.62 11.35
N ASP A 465 -16.09 5.84 12.54
CA ASP A 465 -17.12 4.99 13.16
C ASP A 465 -18.56 5.28 12.69
N SER A 466 -18.71 6.13 11.68
CA SER A 466 -19.99 6.71 11.25
C SER A 466 -20.26 6.44 9.77
N TYR A 467 -21.54 6.38 9.41
CA TYR A 467 -21.99 6.21 8.04
C TYR A 467 -23.26 7.03 7.76
N ALA A 468 -23.55 7.27 6.49
CA ALA A 468 -24.82 7.79 6.02
C ALA A 468 -25.34 6.93 4.86
N LEU A 469 -26.65 6.73 4.83
CA LEU A 469 -27.36 6.24 3.65
C LEU A 469 -27.88 7.47 2.91
N ILE A 470 -27.44 7.69 1.69
CA ILE A 470 -27.88 8.81 0.85
C ILE A 470 -28.81 8.32 -0.24
N ASN A 471 -29.78 9.15 -0.63
CA ASN A 471 -30.36 9.09 -1.95
C ASN A 471 -29.64 10.13 -2.81
N PHE A 472 -28.89 9.69 -3.82
CA PHE A 472 -28.16 10.58 -4.71
C PHE A 472 -29.02 10.93 -5.92
N ALA A 473 -28.85 12.14 -6.48
CA ALA A 473 -29.68 12.63 -7.59
C ALA A 473 -28.81 12.90 -8.84
N PRO A 474 -28.61 11.91 -9.73
CA PRO A 474 -27.80 12.09 -10.93
C PRO A 474 -28.30 13.28 -11.76
N GLY A 475 -27.40 14.23 -12.06
CA GLY A 475 -27.72 15.40 -12.87
C GLY A 475 -28.46 16.54 -12.16
N THR A 476 -28.87 16.37 -10.90
CA THR A 476 -29.44 17.45 -10.07
C THR A 476 -28.70 17.56 -8.74
N THR A 477 -29.20 18.39 -7.81
CA THR A 477 -28.66 18.57 -6.46
C THR A 477 -29.75 18.33 -5.40
N ASP A 478 -30.73 17.49 -5.73
CA ASP A 478 -31.87 17.14 -4.87
C ASP A 478 -31.59 15.90 -4.00
N ASP A 479 -30.30 15.59 -3.78
CA ASP A 479 -29.89 14.50 -2.90
C ASP A 479 -30.29 14.75 -1.45
N TYR A 480 -30.46 13.68 -0.69
CA TYR A 480 -30.78 13.77 0.74
C TYR A 480 -30.24 12.58 1.53
N ILE A 481 -30.01 12.79 2.82
CA ILE A 481 -29.60 11.74 3.75
C ILE A 481 -30.84 11.02 4.31
N ILE A 482 -30.92 9.71 4.09
CA ILE A 482 -31.99 8.85 4.59
C ILE A 482 -31.74 8.52 6.06
N GLY A 483 -32.51 9.17 6.95
CA GLY A 483 -32.47 8.88 8.38
C GLY A 483 -31.24 9.43 9.12
N GLY A 484 -30.55 10.42 8.53
CA GLY A 484 -29.42 11.12 9.13
C GLY A 484 -28.10 10.32 9.16
N VAL A 485 -27.06 10.95 9.69
CA VAL A 485 -25.76 10.32 9.96
C VAL A 485 -25.87 9.43 11.20
N LYS A 486 -25.36 8.21 11.12
CA LYS A 486 -25.48 7.20 12.18
C LYS A 486 -24.14 6.53 12.47
N LYS A 487 -24.02 5.94 13.66
CA LYS A 487 -22.88 5.07 14.01
C LYS A 487 -23.02 3.72 13.31
N ILE A 488 -21.91 3.14 12.88
CA ILE A 488 -21.87 1.85 12.19
C ILE A 488 -22.40 0.74 13.11
N LEU A 489 -21.75 0.51 14.26
CA LEU A 489 -22.01 -0.69 15.08
C LEU A 489 -23.48 -0.85 15.54
N PRO A 490 -24.20 0.20 15.99
CA PRO A 490 -25.60 0.05 16.40
C PRO A 490 -26.58 -0.25 15.26
N ASN A 491 -26.19 -0.01 14.00
CA ASN A 491 -27.05 -0.16 12.83
C ASN A 491 -26.60 -1.28 11.89
N TRP A 492 -25.43 -1.86 12.15
CA TRP A 492 -24.85 -3.00 11.44
C TRP A 492 -24.40 -4.03 12.48
N PRO A 493 -25.34 -4.60 13.27
CA PRO A 493 -25.04 -5.50 14.39
C PRO A 493 -24.12 -6.66 14.05
N SER A 494 -24.11 -7.16 12.81
CA SER A 494 -23.22 -8.26 12.42
C SER A 494 -21.73 -7.88 12.40
N LEU A 495 -21.42 -6.57 12.37
CA LEU A 495 -20.05 -6.06 12.37
C LEU A 495 -19.49 -5.78 13.77
N VAL A 496 -20.29 -5.89 14.84
CA VAL A 496 -19.87 -5.58 16.23
C VAL A 496 -18.66 -6.38 16.69
N ASN A 497 -18.55 -7.64 16.25
CA ASN A 497 -17.42 -8.52 16.61
C ASN A 497 -16.25 -8.46 15.61
N ILE A 498 -16.33 -7.56 14.61
CA ILE A 498 -15.34 -7.42 13.54
C ILE A 498 -14.70 -6.04 13.59
N LEU A 499 -15.50 -4.99 13.80
CA LEU A 499 -15.10 -3.60 13.80
C LEU A 499 -15.03 -3.02 15.23
N PRO A 500 -14.05 -2.15 15.51
CA PRO A 500 -12.96 -1.76 14.62
C PRO A 500 -11.87 -2.84 14.51
N VAL A 501 -11.18 -2.89 13.37
CA VAL A 501 -10.03 -3.77 13.16
C VAL A 501 -8.78 -3.13 13.75
N LYS A 502 -8.02 -3.89 14.53
CA LYS A 502 -6.71 -3.46 15.01
C LYS A 502 -5.69 -3.42 13.87
N ASN A 503 -4.88 -2.36 13.86
CA ASN A 503 -3.89 -2.09 12.83
C ASN A 503 -2.69 -3.05 12.83
N GLY A 504 -2.41 -3.82 13.87
CA GLY A 504 -1.24 -4.71 13.87
C GLY A 504 -1.30 -5.83 12.82
N GLY A 505 -0.28 -5.93 11.97
CA GLY A 505 -0.11 -6.93 10.91
C GLY A 505 0.60 -8.21 11.37
N LEU A 506 0.51 -9.25 10.53
CA LEU A 506 1.29 -10.48 10.65
C LEU A 506 2.70 -10.27 10.09
N ASP A 507 3.68 -10.98 10.63
CA ASP A 507 5.03 -11.00 10.08
C ASP A 507 5.07 -11.72 8.73
N VAL A 508 4.33 -12.81 8.60
CA VAL A 508 4.26 -13.61 7.39
C VAL A 508 2.80 -14.00 7.17
N ASN A 509 2.31 -13.73 5.96
CA ASN A 509 1.11 -14.37 5.46
C ASN A 509 1.51 -15.71 4.85
N ASP A 510 1.25 -16.83 5.55
CA ASP A 510 1.43 -18.17 4.98
C ASP A 510 0.32 -18.37 3.94
N HIS A 511 0.53 -17.94 2.70
CA HIS A 511 -0.41 -18.19 1.62
C HIS A 511 -0.57 -19.70 1.48
N THR A 512 -1.80 -20.21 1.61
CA THR A 512 -2.12 -21.62 1.43
C THR A 512 -1.90 -22.04 -0.01
N LYS A 513 -0.65 -22.39 -0.32
CA LYS A 513 -0.14 -23.50 -1.12
C LYS A 513 1.36 -23.26 -1.28
N PRO A 514 2.23 -24.22 -0.92
CA PRO A 514 3.54 -24.30 -1.57
C PRO A 514 3.24 -24.63 -3.04
N GLN A 515 2.98 -23.61 -3.85
CA GLN A 515 2.90 -23.80 -5.30
C GLN A 515 4.35 -23.91 -5.78
N PRO A 516 4.76 -25.07 -6.30
CA PRO A 516 6.16 -25.43 -6.54
C PRO A 516 6.90 -24.57 -7.58
N ASP A 517 6.21 -23.60 -8.19
CA ASP A 517 6.70 -22.78 -9.31
C ASP A 517 6.77 -21.27 -9.01
N ARG A 518 6.30 -20.80 -7.84
CA ARG A 518 6.26 -19.35 -7.52
C ARG A 518 7.54 -18.80 -6.89
N ASP A 519 8.33 -19.67 -6.25
CA ASP A 519 9.60 -19.28 -5.60
C ASP A 519 10.78 -19.18 -6.58
N GLN A 520 10.52 -19.33 -7.89
CA GLN A 520 11.52 -19.08 -8.91
C GLN A 520 11.64 -17.59 -9.18
N ASP A 521 12.56 -16.92 -8.48
CA ASP A 521 13.48 -16.05 -9.21
C ASP A 521 14.14 -17.00 -10.23
N LYS A 522 13.72 -16.94 -11.50
CA LYS A 522 14.33 -17.70 -12.59
C LYS A 522 15.71 -17.11 -12.88
N ASP A 523 16.63 -17.25 -11.94
CA ASP A 523 18.02 -16.93 -12.16
C ASP A 523 18.78 -18.25 -12.23
N GLU A 524 19.23 -18.60 -13.43
CA GLU A 524 20.59 -19.05 -13.74
C GLU A 524 20.64 -19.63 -15.16
N LEU A 525 21.05 -18.77 -16.10
CA LEU A 525 22.05 -19.11 -17.11
C LEU A 525 22.97 -17.91 -17.33
#